data_AF-A0A7X6PBJ2-F1
#
_entry.id   AF-A0A7X6PBJ2-F1
#
_cell.length_a   1.000
_cell.length_b   1.000
_cell.length_c   1.000
_cell.angle_alpha   90.00
_cell.angle_beta   90.00
_cell.angle_gamma   90.00
#
_symmetry.space_group_name_H-M   'P 1'
#
loop_
_entity.id
_entity.type
_entity.pdbx_description
1 polymer ?
#
loop_
_entity_poly.entity_id
_entity_poly.type
_entity_poly.pdbx_seq_one_letter_code
_entity_poly.pdbx_strand_id
1 'polypeptide(L)'
;MAAEKELQNLLLRAEALMKTNWIYAVQLLNKAAEENPEDPRPLIALGDFYQQRQLFNKAVKYYQSALKLSPDDDRLKLIIGNTLFSEGEYQLAIVYYDEIEDQNVDVRYNKALALAYLGRNRESINIMRDLLDLIDNNPFIYFLLIEQLMHIEEYEEAQTYIRKAEKRIGEHRHLILLKALIYAHFQNWLLAYNAFYNYEQSGDIVQSEHIYIYADCAVKSGMSNRAIQILEKGLNDNPYSIPLYEELIRLLIQQKRIIKARYYMQEAKHHFSVLSPLLQLMDARLNRM
;
A
#
# COMPACT_ATOMS: atom_id res chain seq x y z
N MET A 1 12.64 28.84 -33.64
CA MET A 1 12.98 29.97 -32.75
C MET A 1 11.81 30.88 -32.37
N ALA A 2 11.12 31.58 -33.28
CA ALA A 2 9.99 32.45 -32.90
C ALA A 2 8.73 31.66 -32.47
N ALA A 3 8.26 30.74 -33.33
CA ALA A 3 7.11 29.87 -33.03
C ALA A 3 7.34 28.97 -31.80
N GLU A 4 8.57 28.50 -31.62
CA GLU A 4 8.95 27.70 -30.45
C GLU A 4 8.93 28.49 -29.14
N LYS A 5 9.36 29.75 -29.15
CA LYS A 5 9.22 30.66 -28.00
C LYS A 5 7.76 31.01 -27.74
N GLU A 6 6.95 31.15 -28.79
CA GLU A 6 5.53 31.44 -28.67
C GLU A 6 4.77 30.27 -28.04
N LEU A 7 5.05 29.04 -28.49
CA LEU A 7 4.52 27.82 -27.88
C LEU A 7 4.96 27.69 -26.42
N GLN A 8 6.25 27.90 -26.12
CA GLN A 8 6.74 27.87 -24.75
C GLN A 8 6.01 28.86 -23.83
N ASN A 9 5.76 30.08 -24.32
CA ASN A 9 5.01 31.09 -23.58
C ASN A 9 3.54 30.68 -23.37
N LEU A 10 2.91 30.04 -24.36
CA LEU A 10 1.55 29.50 -24.26
C LEU A 10 1.47 28.39 -23.20
N LEU A 11 2.44 27.46 -23.19
CA LEU A 11 2.51 26.37 -22.21
C LEU A 11 2.66 26.91 -20.78
N LEU A 12 3.59 27.86 -20.56
CA LEU A 12 3.79 28.49 -19.25
C LEU A 12 2.54 29.25 -18.78
N ARG A 13 1.85 29.93 -19.70
CA ARG A 13 0.60 30.62 -19.40
C ARG A 13 -0.50 29.62 -19.02
N ALA A 14 -0.62 28.51 -19.74
CA ALA A 14 -1.56 27.46 -19.42
C ALA A 14 -1.29 26.87 -18.03
N GLU A 15 -0.02 26.56 -17.73
CA GLU A 15 0.42 26.05 -16.42
C GLU A 15 0.04 26.99 -15.27
N ALA A 16 0.28 28.30 -15.43
CA ALA A 16 -0.11 29.30 -14.44
C ALA A 16 -1.64 29.35 -14.22
N LEU A 17 -2.42 29.19 -15.30
CA LEU A 17 -3.88 29.19 -15.26
C LEU A 17 -4.48 27.89 -14.69
N MET A 18 -3.74 26.78 -14.64
CA MET A 18 -4.25 25.50 -14.13
C MET A 18 -4.80 25.60 -12.70
N LYS A 19 -4.25 26.50 -11.88
CA LYS A 19 -4.67 26.72 -10.49
C LYS A 19 -5.90 27.61 -10.35
N THR A 20 -6.09 28.59 -11.25
CA THR A 20 -7.11 29.64 -11.10
C THR A 20 -8.25 29.53 -12.11
N ASN A 21 -7.98 29.10 -13.33
CA ASN A 21 -8.95 28.93 -14.40
C ASN A 21 -8.54 27.78 -15.34
N TRP A 22 -8.75 26.56 -14.86
CA TRP A 22 -8.38 25.33 -15.58
C TRP A 22 -9.14 25.16 -16.90
N ILE A 23 -10.37 25.69 -17.01
CA ILE A 23 -11.16 25.62 -18.26
C ILE A 23 -10.43 26.38 -19.36
N TYR A 24 -10.01 27.61 -19.07
CA TYR A 24 -9.27 28.42 -20.02
C TYR A 24 -7.88 27.86 -20.30
N ALA A 25 -7.22 27.27 -19.30
CA ALA A 25 -5.94 26.59 -19.49
C ALA A 25 -6.04 25.40 -20.47
N VAL A 26 -7.05 24.54 -20.32
CA VAL A 26 -7.29 23.41 -21.23
C VAL A 26 -7.64 23.90 -22.63
N GLN A 27 -8.44 24.97 -22.78
CA GLN A 27 -8.71 25.58 -24.09
C GLN A 27 -7.43 26.10 -24.75
N LEU A 28 -6.56 26.75 -23.96
CA LEU A 28 -5.28 27.25 -24.45
C LEU A 28 -4.37 26.13 -24.93
N LEU A 29 -4.31 25.01 -24.19
CA LEU A 29 -3.52 23.84 -24.57
C LEU A 29 -4.09 23.11 -25.79
N ASN A 30 -5.41 22.97 -25.90
CA ASN A 30 -6.04 22.41 -27.10
C ASN A 30 -5.72 23.26 -28.33
N LYS A 31 -5.83 24.59 -28.21
CA LYS A 31 -5.44 25.51 -29.28
C LYS A 31 -3.96 25.39 -29.62
N ALA A 32 -3.08 25.27 -28.62
CA ALA A 32 -1.65 25.07 -28.84
C ALA A 32 -1.36 23.75 -29.58
N ALA A 33 -2.12 22.68 -29.30
CA ALA A 33 -2.03 21.40 -30.00
C ALA A 33 -2.54 21.50 -31.45
N GLU A 34 -3.59 22.29 -31.71
CA GLU A 34 -4.10 22.55 -33.06
C GLU A 34 -3.12 23.37 -33.90
N GLU A 35 -2.48 24.38 -33.30
CA GLU A 35 -1.51 25.25 -33.98
C GLU A 35 -0.15 24.56 -34.19
N ASN A 36 0.17 23.54 -33.38
CA ASN A 36 1.44 22.80 -33.43
C ASN A 36 1.18 21.28 -33.38
N PRO A 37 0.60 20.68 -34.45
CA PRO A 37 0.14 19.29 -34.43
C PRO A 37 1.24 18.24 -34.32
N GLU A 38 2.48 18.60 -34.67
CA GLU A 38 3.66 17.70 -34.60
C GLU A 38 4.42 17.84 -33.28
N ASP A 39 4.01 18.77 -32.39
CA ASP A 39 4.67 18.98 -31.11
C ASP A 39 3.94 18.22 -29.99
N PRO A 40 4.61 17.30 -29.26
CA PRO A 40 3.99 16.54 -28.19
C PRO A 40 3.72 17.38 -26.93
N ARG A 41 4.40 18.52 -26.73
CA ARG A 41 4.37 19.26 -25.45
C ARG A 41 2.97 19.71 -25.01
N PRO A 42 2.08 20.24 -25.88
CA PRO A 42 0.70 20.56 -25.51
C PRO A 42 -0.09 19.34 -25.02
N LEU A 43 0.09 18.19 -25.68
CA LEU A 43 -0.57 16.94 -25.33
C LEU A 43 -0.04 16.39 -24.00
N ILE A 44 1.28 16.46 -23.76
CA ILE A 44 1.88 16.12 -22.47
C ILE A 44 1.31 17.01 -21.36
N ALA A 45 1.25 18.33 -21.57
CA ALA A 45 0.70 19.26 -20.58
C ALA A 45 -0.80 19.01 -20.28
N LEU A 46 -1.58 18.60 -21.27
CA LEU A 46 -2.96 18.14 -21.06
C LEU A 46 -3.00 16.87 -20.23
N GLY A 47 -2.13 15.89 -20.54
CA GLY A 47 -1.97 14.67 -19.76
C GLY A 47 -1.62 14.96 -18.30
N ASP A 48 -0.62 15.80 -18.06
CA ASP A 48 -0.15 16.21 -16.72
C ASP A 48 -1.28 16.85 -15.90
N PHE A 49 -2.10 17.68 -16.55
CA PHE A 49 -3.26 18.29 -15.91
C PHE A 49 -4.28 17.25 -15.45
N TYR A 50 -4.64 16.29 -16.30
CA TYR A 50 -5.57 15.23 -15.93
C TYR A 50 -4.97 14.27 -14.89
N GLN A 51 -3.66 14.01 -14.95
CA GLN A 51 -2.93 13.22 -13.97
C GLN A 51 -3.02 13.83 -12.56
N GLN A 52 -2.77 15.14 -12.45
CA GLN A 52 -2.88 15.87 -11.17
C GLN A 52 -4.30 15.86 -10.59
N ARG A 53 -5.31 15.70 -11.44
CA ARG A 53 -6.72 15.58 -11.04
C ARG A 53 -7.15 14.13 -10.78
N GLN A 54 -6.22 13.17 -10.83
CA GLN A 54 -6.48 11.74 -10.71
C GLN A 54 -7.47 11.21 -11.76
N LEU A 55 -7.57 11.89 -12.90
CA LEU A 55 -8.37 11.48 -14.05
C LEU A 55 -7.48 10.66 -14.99
N PHE A 56 -6.99 9.51 -14.50
CA PHE A 56 -5.95 8.71 -15.12
C PHE A 56 -6.31 8.28 -16.56
N ASN A 57 -7.53 7.77 -16.78
CA ASN A 57 -8.01 7.39 -18.10
C ASN A 57 -7.91 8.51 -19.16
N LYS A 58 -8.14 9.77 -18.78
CA LYS A 58 -8.00 10.92 -19.67
C LYS A 58 -6.53 11.26 -19.87
N ALA A 59 -5.74 11.24 -18.79
CA ALA A 59 -4.31 11.50 -18.86
C ALA A 59 -3.61 10.54 -19.83
N VAL A 60 -3.88 9.23 -19.72
CA VAL A 60 -3.34 8.19 -20.62
C VAL A 60 -3.65 8.50 -22.09
N LYS A 61 -4.87 8.92 -22.43
CA LYS A 61 -5.25 9.24 -23.82
C LYS A 61 -4.42 10.39 -24.41
N TYR A 62 -4.19 11.44 -23.62
CA TYR A 62 -3.37 12.56 -24.06
C TYR A 62 -1.90 12.17 -24.17
N TYR A 63 -1.35 11.43 -23.19
CA TYR A 63 0.02 10.93 -23.25
C TYR A 63 0.25 9.95 -24.41
N GLN A 64 -0.67 9.03 -24.68
CA GLN A 64 -0.60 8.14 -25.84
C GLN A 64 -0.66 8.92 -27.16
N SER A 65 -1.41 10.02 -27.21
CA SER A 65 -1.44 10.90 -28.38
C SER A 65 -0.11 11.63 -28.55
N ALA A 66 0.51 12.09 -27.46
CA ALA A 66 1.86 12.64 -27.47
C ALA A 66 2.91 11.60 -27.89
N LEU A 67 2.79 10.35 -27.43
CA LEU A 67 3.74 9.27 -27.74
C LEU A 67 3.70 8.91 -29.23
N LYS A 68 2.56 9.04 -29.91
CA LYS A 68 2.50 8.89 -31.37
C LYS A 68 3.38 9.89 -32.12
N LEU A 69 3.61 11.08 -31.56
CA LEU A 69 4.47 12.11 -32.13
C LEU A 69 5.95 11.91 -31.74
N SER A 70 6.23 11.15 -30.68
CA SER A 70 7.58 10.85 -30.21
C SER A 70 7.66 9.40 -29.71
N PRO A 71 7.66 8.40 -30.62
CA PRO A 71 7.51 6.98 -30.25
C PRO A 71 8.65 6.44 -29.37
N ASP A 72 9.84 7.03 -29.49
CA ASP A 72 11.05 6.61 -28.78
C ASP A 72 11.26 7.37 -27.46
N ASP A 73 10.27 8.18 -27.02
CA ASP A 73 10.36 8.90 -25.75
C ASP A 73 10.08 7.98 -24.56
N ASP A 74 11.13 7.36 -24.04
CA ASP A 74 11.09 6.50 -22.85
C ASP A 74 10.59 7.21 -21.60
N ARG A 75 10.80 8.52 -21.47
CA ARG A 75 10.24 9.29 -20.35
C ARG A 75 8.72 9.31 -20.46
N LEU A 76 8.17 9.46 -21.66
CA LEU A 76 6.74 9.43 -21.87
C LEU A 76 6.14 8.03 -21.67
N LYS A 77 6.84 6.97 -22.11
CA LYS A 77 6.46 5.58 -21.79
C LYS A 77 6.40 5.35 -20.27
N LEU A 78 7.40 5.84 -19.52
CA LEU A 78 7.42 5.76 -18.06
C LEU A 78 6.25 6.52 -17.42
N ILE A 79 5.92 7.73 -17.90
CA ILE A 79 4.77 8.51 -17.43
C ILE A 79 3.47 7.75 -17.69
N ILE A 80 3.30 7.15 -18.87
CA ILE A 80 2.11 6.35 -19.21
C ILE A 80 2.03 5.11 -18.31
N GLY A 81 3.13 4.37 -18.15
CA GLY A 81 3.21 3.20 -17.27
C GLY A 81 2.83 3.54 -15.82
N ASN A 82 3.39 4.62 -15.26
CA ASN A 82 3.08 5.08 -13.91
C ASN A 82 1.61 5.56 -13.77
N THR A 83 1.07 6.16 -14.82
CA THR A 83 -0.33 6.59 -14.86
C THR A 83 -1.28 5.39 -14.87
N LEU A 84 -1.00 4.40 -15.72
CA LEU A 84 -1.76 3.15 -15.79
C LEU A 84 -1.67 2.38 -14.48
N PHE A 85 -0.50 2.36 -13.84
CA PHE A 85 -0.33 1.78 -12.51
C PHE A 85 -1.23 2.47 -11.49
N SER A 86 -1.32 3.81 -11.52
CA SER A 86 -2.18 4.60 -10.63
C SER A 86 -3.68 4.36 -10.89
N GLU A 87 -4.04 4.02 -12.12
CA GLU A 87 -5.40 3.63 -12.52
C GLU A 87 -5.76 2.19 -12.06
N GLY A 88 -4.78 1.37 -11.71
CA GLY A 88 -4.94 -0.05 -11.39
C GLY A 88 -4.76 -0.98 -12.61
N GLU A 89 -4.41 -0.43 -13.77
CA GLU A 89 -4.17 -1.16 -15.01
C GLU A 89 -2.73 -1.72 -15.06
N TYR A 90 -2.39 -2.55 -14.08
CA TYR A 90 -1.02 -3.03 -13.84
C TYR A 90 -0.45 -3.81 -15.03
N GLN A 91 -1.26 -4.60 -15.73
CA GLN A 91 -0.81 -5.39 -16.86
C GLN A 91 -0.38 -4.50 -18.03
N LEU A 92 -1.12 -3.41 -18.29
CA LEU A 92 -0.74 -2.42 -19.31
C LEU A 92 0.48 -1.60 -18.87
N ALA A 93 0.58 -1.26 -17.58
CA ALA A 93 1.75 -0.58 -17.04
C ALA A 93 3.03 -1.38 -17.31
N ILE A 94 3.01 -2.70 -17.11
CA ILE A 94 4.15 -3.59 -17.39
C ILE A 94 4.55 -3.54 -18.87
N VAL A 95 3.58 -3.52 -19.81
CA VAL A 95 3.89 -3.41 -21.25
C VAL A 95 4.69 -2.14 -21.53
N TYR A 96 4.28 -1.00 -20.98
CA TYR A 96 5.03 0.25 -21.15
C TYR A 96 6.39 0.23 -20.47
N TYR A 97 6.53 -0.41 -19.30
CA TYR A 97 7.84 -0.56 -18.66
C TYR A 97 8.78 -1.47 -19.46
N ASP A 98 8.26 -2.48 -20.14
CA ASP A 98 9.03 -3.40 -20.99
C ASP A 98 9.51 -2.75 -22.30
N GLU A 99 8.84 -1.69 -22.76
CA GLU A 99 9.21 -0.93 -23.96
C GLU A 99 10.28 0.15 -23.71
N ILE A 100 10.68 0.38 -22.46
CA ILE A 100 11.74 1.34 -22.11
C ILE A 100 13.11 0.69 -22.33
N GLU A 101 14.01 1.36 -23.05
CA GLU A 101 15.34 0.82 -23.36
C GLU A 101 16.25 0.84 -22.12
N ASP A 102 16.28 1.97 -21.40
CA ASP A 102 17.03 2.10 -20.16
C ASP A 102 16.28 1.47 -18.98
N GLN A 103 16.52 0.18 -18.76
CA GLN A 103 16.01 -0.59 -17.61
C GLN A 103 16.76 -0.23 -16.32
N ASN A 104 16.74 1.05 -15.95
CA ASN A 104 17.31 1.53 -14.70
C ASN A 104 16.54 1.03 -13.47
N VAL A 105 17.06 1.38 -12.30
CA VAL A 105 16.51 0.93 -11.01
C VAL A 105 15.03 1.28 -10.86
N ASP A 106 14.62 2.48 -11.23
CA ASP A 106 13.26 2.97 -11.03
C ASP A 106 12.26 2.24 -11.92
N VAL A 107 12.59 2.05 -13.21
CA VAL A 107 11.75 1.30 -14.16
C VAL A 107 11.57 -0.14 -13.71
N ARG A 108 12.67 -0.80 -13.32
CA ARG A 108 12.65 -2.18 -12.83
C ARG A 108 11.87 -2.31 -11.53
N TYR A 109 12.01 -1.35 -10.61
CA TYR A 109 11.24 -1.32 -9.37
C TYR A 109 9.74 -1.15 -9.65
N ASN A 110 9.36 -0.20 -10.52
CA ASN A 110 7.96 0.05 -10.88
C ASN A 110 7.33 -1.17 -11.56
N LYS A 111 8.09 -1.87 -12.42
CA LYS A 111 7.67 -3.16 -13.00
C LYS A 111 7.50 -4.24 -11.94
N ALA A 112 8.45 -4.40 -11.03
CA ALA A 112 8.35 -5.38 -9.93
C ALA A 112 7.13 -5.09 -9.04
N LEU A 113 6.85 -3.82 -8.77
CA LEU A 113 5.67 -3.40 -8.02
C LEU A 113 4.38 -3.74 -8.78
N ALA A 114 4.29 -3.43 -10.07
CA ALA A 114 3.13 -3.81 -10.89
C ALA A 114 2.90 -5.33 -10.94
N LEU A 115 3.97 -6.12 -11.01
CA LEU A 115 3.90 -7.58 -10.95
C LEU A 115 3.37 -8.08 -9.59
N ALA A 116 3.79 -7.45 -8.49
CA ALA A 116 3.30 -7.77 -7.15
C ALA A 116 1.79 -7.50 -7.02
N TYR A 117 1.30 -6.37 -7.53
CA TYR A 117 -0.14 -6.05 -7.52
C TYR A 117 -0.99 -7.00 -8.39
N LEU A 118 -0.40 -7.62 -9.41
CA LEU A 118 -1.05 -8.68 -10.21
C LEU A 118 -0.99 -10.07 -9.56
N GLY A 119 -0.30 -10.23 -8.42
CA GLY A 119 -0.06 -11.53 -7.79
C GLY A 119 1.00 -12.38 -8.53
N ARG A 120 1.77 -11.78 -9.46
CA ARG A 120 2.90 -12.44 -10.14
C ARG A 120 4.14 -12.41 -9.25
N ASN A 121 3.99 -12.93 -8.03
CA ASN A 121 4.92 -12.78 -6.91
C ASN A 121 6.34 -13.26 -7.25
N ARG A 122 6.48 -14.41 -7.92
CA ARG A 122 7.79 -14.98 -8.27
C ARG A 122 8.59 -14.10 -9.23
N GLU A 123 7.93 -13.46 -10.18
CA GLU A 123 8.60 -12.58 -11.14
C GLU A 123 9.03 -11.27 -10.47
N SER A 124 8.16 -10.72 -9.61
CA SER A 124 8.50 -9.57 -8.76
C SER A 124 9.72 -9.87 -7.89
N ILE A 125 9.75 -11.03 -7.21
CA ILE A 125 10.86 -11.50 -6.38
C ILE A 125 12.17 -11.54 -7.16
N ASN A 126 12.17 -12.11 -8.36
CA ASN A 126 13.38 -12.19 -9.18
C ASN A 126 13.95 -10.80 -9.51
N ILE A 127 13.09 -9.87 -9.95
CA ILE A 127 13.53 -8.50 -10.24
C ILE A 127 14.09 -7.82 -9.00
N MET A 128 13.45 -7.99 -7.83
CA MET A 128 13.93 -7.38 -6.59
C MET A 128 15.25 -7.95 -6.10
N ARG A 129 15.50 -9.26 -6.25
CA ARG A 129 16.79 -9.86 -5.93
C ARG A 129 17.90 -9.24 -6.78
N ASP A 130 17.68 -9.16 -8.09
CA ASP A 130 18.64 -8.52 -8.99
C ASP A 130 18.85 -7.03 -8.66
N LEU A 131 17.80 -6.32 -8.25
CA LEU A 131 17.92 -4.93 -7.82
C LEU A 131 18.74 -4.78 -6.53
N LEU A 132 18.60 -5.70 -5.57
CA LEU A 132 19.39 -5.70 -4.34
C LEU A 132 20.87 -6.02 -4.58
N ASP A 133 21.23 -6.66 -5.70
CA ASP A 133 22.63 -6.84 -6.09
C ASP A 133 23.25 -5.54 -6.64
N LEU A 134 22.43 -4.62 -7.15
CA LEU A 134 22.85 -3.31 -7.65
C LEU A 134 22.83 -2.24 -6.54
N ILE A 135 21.74 -2.19 -5.77
CA ILE A 135 21.51 -1.21 -4.71
C ILE A 135 20.89 -1.88 -3.48
N ASP A 136 21.72 -2.11 -2.47
CA ASP A 136 21.32 -2.83 -1.26
C ASP A 136 20.93 -1.93 -0.08
N ASN A 137 20.78 -0.62 -0.32
CA ASN A 137 20.50 0.40 0.68
C ASN A 137 19.11 1.04 0.54
N ASN A 138 18.27 0.58 -0.40
CA ASN A 138 16.90 1.08 -0.57
C ASN A 138 15.90 0.23 0.24
N PRO A 139 15.22 0.82 1.25
CA PRO A 139 14.27 0.10 2.10
C PRO A 139 13.10 -0.52 1.35
N PHE A 140 12.57 0.18 0.35
CA PHE A 140 11.35 -0.23 -0.34
C PHE A 140 11.52 -1.53 -1.13
N ILE A 141 12.74 -1.83 -1.59
CA ILE A 141 13.04 -3.08 -2.28
C ILE A 141 13.01 -4.25 -1.30
N TYR A 142 13.57 -4.08 -0.09
CA TYR A 142 13.47 -5.11 0.94
C TYR A 142 12.04 -5.34 1.37
N PHE A 143 11.27 -4.27 1.59
CA PHE A 143 9.87 -4.37 2.03
C PHE A 143 9.06 -5.17 1.03
N LEU A 144 9.10 -4.77 -0.24
CA LEU A 144 8.36 -5.45 -1.29
C LEU A 144 8.83 -6.91 -1.42
N LEU A 145 10.14 -7.19 -1.34
CA LEU A 145 10.67 -8.55 -1.43
C LEU A 145 10.17 -9.45 -0.30
N ILE A 146 10.23 -8.96 0.93
CA ILE A 146 9.78 -9.70 2.11
C ILE A 146 8.28 -9.97 2.02
N GLU A 147 7.48 -8.98 1.62
CA GLU A 147 6.04 -9.14 1.41
C GLU A 147 5.74 -10.19 0.34
N GLN A 148 6.42 -10.14 -0.81
CA GLN A 148 6.20 -11.13 -1.87
C GLN A 148 6.62 -12.55 -1.43
N LEU A 149 7.70 -12.69 -0.66
CA LEU A 149 8.11 -13.97 -0.09
C LEU A 149 7.07 -14.52 0.90
N MET A 150 6.49 -13.65 1.75
CA MET A 150 5.39 -14.02 2.63
C MET A 150 4.15 -14.48 1.84
N HIS A 151 3.82 -13.81 0.73
CA HIS A 151 2.69 -14.19 -0.13
C HIS A 151 2.85 -15.56 -0.81
N ILE A 152 4.08 -16.02 -1.04
CA ILE A 152 4.37 -17.38 -1.56
C ILE A 152 4.75 -18.38 -0.46
N GLU A 153 4.55 -18.00 0.81
CA GLU A 153 4.83 -18.81 2.00
C GLU A 153 6.31 -19.18 2.22
N GLU A 154 7.24 -18.48 1.58
CA GLU A 154 8.70 -18.66 1.73
C GLU A 154 9.23 -17.87 2.96
N TYR A 155 8.68 -18.17 4.14
CA TYR A 155 8.93 -17.42 5.37
C TYR A 155 10.38 -17.50 5.88
N GLU A 156 11.09 -18.59 5.60
CA GLU A 156 12.50 -18.78 5.99
C GLU A 156 13.42 -17.82 5.23
N GLU A 157 13.19 -17.68 3.92
CA GLU A 157 13.92 -16.73 3.10
C GLU A 157 13.54 -15.29 3.48
N ALA A 158 12.26 -15.02 3.71
CA ALA A 158 11.79 -13.72 4.18
C ALA A 158 12.49 -13.30 5.49
N GLN A 159 12.65 -14.22 6.44
CA GLN A 159 13.40 -13.96 7.68
C GLN A 159 14.89 -13.64 7.41
N THR A 160 15.49 -14.30 6.42
CA THR A 160 16.87 -14.03 6.01
C THR A 160 17.00 -12.61 5.46
N TYR A 161 16.05 -12.16 4.63
CA TYR A 161 16.04 -10.79 4.11
C TYR A 161 15.72 -9.74 5.17
N ILE A 162 14.94 -10.06 6.21
CA ILE A 162 14.78 -9.15 7.36
C ILE A 162 16.13 -8.88 8.02
N ARG A 163 16.91 -9.92 8.32
CA ARG A 163 18.24 -9.74 8.93
C ARG A 163 19.19 -8.96 8.02
N LYS A 164 19.13 -9.20 6.70
CA LYS A 164 19.91 -8.45 5.70
C LYS A 164 19.50 -6.98 5.68
N ALA A 165 18.19 -6.68 5.69
CA ALA A 165 17.65 -5.33 5.73
C ALA A 165 18.10 -4.59 7.00
N GLU A 166 17.91 -5.17 8.19
CA GLU A 166 18.32 -4.54 9.45
C GLU A 166 19.81 -4.14 9.46
N LYS A 167 20.68 -4.97 8.87
CA LYS A 167 22.10 -4.67 8.76
C LYS A 167 22.42 -3.54 7.76
N ARG A 168 21.65 -3.42 6.68
CA ARG A 168 21.96 -2.52 5.55
C ARG A 168 21.28 -1.17 5.66
N ILE A 169 20.01 -1.17 6.01
CA ILE A 169 19.15 0.02 6.04
C ILE A 169 18.79 0.45 7.47
N GLY A 170 19.03 -0.41 8.46
CA GLY A 170 18.68 -0.15 9.86
C GLY A 170 17.22 -0.47 10.19
N GLU A 171 16.74 0.07 11.30
CA GLU A 171 15.38 -0.14 11.76
C GLU A 171 14.39 0.79 11.04
N HIS A 172 13.39 0.21 10.39
CA HIS A 172 12.28 0.93 9.79
C HIS A 172 10.96 0.42 10.34
N ARG A 173 9.99 1.32 10.55
CA ARG A 173 8.66 0.98 11.09
C ARG A 173 7.99 -0.16 10.34
N HIS A 174 7.99 -0.12 9.00
CA HIS A 174 7.40 -1.18 8.17
C HIS A 174 8.16 -2.52 8.31
N LEU A 175 9.49 -2.47 8.38
CA LEU A 175 10.31 -3.66 8.60
C LEU A 175 10.01 -4.32 9.97
N ILE A 176 9.78 -3.52 11.01
CA ILE A 176 9.40 -4.01 12.34
C ILE A 176 8.06 -4.77 12.27
N LEU A 177 7.08 -4.25 11.51
CA LEU A 177 5.81 -4.94 11.29
C LEU A 177 6.01 -6.29 10.60
N LEU A 178 6.74 -6.31 9.48
CA LEU A 178 7.03 -7.55 8.74
C LEU A 178 7.75 -8.57 9.63
N LYS A 179 8.70 -8.12 10.45
CA LYS A 179 9.40 -8.94 11.44
C LYS A 179 8.45 -9.53 12.49
N ALA A 180 7.52 -8.73 13.00
CA ALA A 180 6.54 -9.18 13.97
C ALA A 180 5.63 -10.28 13.39
N LEU A 181 5.16 -10.08 12.15
CA LEU A 181 4.33 -11.05 11.44
C LEU A 181 5.07 -12.37 11.18
N ILE A 182 6.33 -12.31 10.73
CA ILE A 182 7.15 -13.50 10.52
C ILE A 182 7.42 -14.25 11.83
N TYR A 183 7.72 -13.54 12.93
CA TYR A 183 7.88 -14.20 14.22
C TYR A 183 6.60 -14.84 14.73
N ALA A 184 5.44 -14.21 14.50
CA ALA A 184 4.15 -14.78 14.83
C ALA A 184 3.89 -16.07 14.03
N HIS A 185 4.22 -16.08 12.72
CA HIS A 185 4.12 -17.27 11.87
C HIS A 185 4.96 -18.44 12.41
N PHE A 186 6.21 -18.18 12.82
CA PHE A 186 7.08 -19.18 13.45
C PHE A 186 6.75 -19.48 14.92
N GLN A 187 5.64 -18.97 15.45
CA GLN A 187 5.20 -19.18 16.83
C GLN A 187 6.22 -18.71 17.89
N ASN A 188 7.09 -17.78 17.52
CA ASN A 188 8.03 -17.14 18.43
C ASN A 188 7.32 -16.01 19.19
N TRP A 189 6.32 -16.37 20.00
CA TRP A 189 5.32 -15.45 20.55
C TRP A 189 5.90 -14.24 21.29
N LEU A 190 6.94 -14.45 22.11
CA LEU A 190 7.57 -13.37 22.85
C LEU A 190 8.33 -12.41 21.94
N LEU A 191 9.03 -12.92 20.92
CA LEU A 191 9.72 -12.09 19.93
C LEU A 191 8.73 -11.32 19.06
N ALA A 192 7.64 -11.99 18.64
CA ALA A 192 6.56 -11.37 17.88
C ALA A 192 5.90 -10.24 18.67
N TYR A 193 5.54 -10.51 19.93
CA TYR A 193 4.96 -9.53 20.84
C TYR A 193 5.88 -8.32 21.02
N ASN A 194 7.18 -8.53 21.26
CA ASN A 194 8.14 -7.44 21.42
C ASN A 194 8.28 -6.61 20.13
N ALA A 195 8.28 -7.25 18.96
CA ALA A 195 8.32 -6.55 17.68
C ALA A 195 7.04 -5.71 17.46
N PHE A 196 5.86 -6.26 17.73
CA PHE A 196 4.61 -5.49 17.68
C PHE A 196 4.56 -4.36 18.70
N TYR A 197 5.09 -4.56 19.91
CA TYR A 197 5.20 -3.50 20.90
C TYR A 197 6.05 -2.34 20.40
N ASN A 198 7.22 -2.63 19.80
CA ASN A 198 8.06 -1.61 19.17
C ASN A 198 7.35 -0.92 18.00
N TYR A 199 6.60 -1.69 17.20
CA TYR A 199 5.78 -1.14 16.12
C TYR A 199 4.71 -0.16 16.65
N GLU A 200 4.01 -0.53 17.72
CA GLU A 200 3.04 0.33 18.42
C GLU A 200 3.70 1.62 18.96
N GLN A 201 4.92 1.55 19.52
CA GLN A 201 5.64 2.73 20.00
C GLN A 201 6.01 3.71 18.87
N SER A 202 6.16 3.20 17.65
CA SER A 202 6.47 4.01 16.46
C SER A 202 5.24 4.62 15.77
N GLY A 203 4.03 4.28 16.25
CA GLY A 203 2.75 4.84 15.80
C GLY A 203 1.61 3.82 15.86
N ASP A 204 0.38 4.28 15.64
CA ASP A 204 -0.81 3.45 15.80
C ASP A 204 -0.90 2.28 14.80
N ILE A 205 -1.44 1.16 15.29
CA ILE A 205 -1.75 -0.04 14.52
C ILE A 205 -3.19 0.10 14.03
N VAL A 206 -3.38 0.27 12.72
CA VAL A 206 -4.71 0.56 12.14
C VAL A 206 -5.45 -0.72 11.70
N GLN A 207 -4.73 -1.68 11.11
CA GLN A 207 -5.36 -2.89 10.60
C GLN A 207 -5.77 -3.83 11.74
N SER A 208 -7.05 -4.16 11.80
CA SER A 208 -7.62 -5.04 12.84
C SER A 208 -6.98 -6.44 12.87
N GLU A 209 -6.53 -6.95 11.72
CA GLU A 209 -5.79 -8.22 11.64
C GLU A 209 -4.46 -8.15 12.41
N HIS A 210 -3.69 -7.08 12.23
CA HIS A 210 -2.44 -6.89 12.97
C HIS A 210 -2.69 -6.72 14.48
N ILE A 211 -3.76 -6.02 14.87
CA ILE A 211 -4.16 -5.90 16.28
C ILE A 211 -4.52 -7.26 16.87
N TYR A 212 -5.28 -8.07 16.12
CA TYR A 212 -5.64 -9.43 16.53
C TYR A 212 -4.39 -10.29 16.74
N ILE A 213 -3.47 -10.32 15.77
CA ILE A 213 -2.23 -11.11 15.86
C ILE A 213 -1.38 -10.62 17.04
N TYR A 214 -1.28 -9.30 17.24
CA TYR A 214 -0.56 -8.72 18.37
C TYR A 214 -1.16 -9.16 19.72
N ALA A 215 -2.48 -9.09 19.86
CA ALA A 215 -3.18 -9.54 21.04
C ALA A 215 -3.01 -11.05 21.27
N ASP A 216 -3.08 -11.89 20.24
CA ASP A 216 -2.84 -13.33 20.36
C ASP A 216 -1.40 -13.60 20.81
N CYS A 217 -0.40 -12.93 20.23
CA CYS A 217 1.00 -13.02 20.67
C CYS A 217 1.14 -12.66 22.17
N ALA A 218 0.42 -11.64 22.64
CA ALA A 218 0.40 -11.27 24.05
C ALA A 218 -0.24 -12.36 24.92
N VAL A 219 -1.36 -12.97 24.49
CA VAL A 219 -1.99 -14.09 25.21
C VAL A 219 -1.05 -15.28 25.30
N LYS A 220 -0.45 -15.70 24.17
CA LYS A 220 0.48 -16.82 24.10
C LYS A 220 1.76 -16.61 24.92
N SER A 221 2.14 -15.35 25.13
CA SER A 221 3.25 -14.94 26.00
C SER A 221 2.86 -14.79 27.47
N GLY A 222 1.63 -15.16 27.87
CA GLY A 222 1.15 -15.08 29.26
C GLY A 222 0.70 -13.67 29.69
N MET A 223 0.61 -12.71 28.77
CA MET A 223 0.28 -11.30 29.04
C MET A 223 -1.20 -11.00 28.77
N SER A 224 -2.12 -11.83 29.29
CA SER A 224 -3.55 -11.74 28.95
C SER A 224 -4.20 -10.40 29.32
N ASN A 225 -3.73 -9.70 30.35
CA ASN A 225 -4.22 -8.35 30.68
C ASN A 225 -3.82 -7.33 29.61
N ARG A 226 -2.62 -7.45 29.07
CA ARG A 226 -2.13 -6.59 27.99
C ARG A 226 -2.89 -6.87 26.70
N ALA A 227 -3.15 -8.14 26.39
CA ALA A 227 -4.00 -8.52 25.26
C ALA A 227 -5.37 -7.84 25.31
N ILE A 228 -6.03 -7.84 26.48
CA ILE A 228 -7.31 -7.13 26.67
C ILE A 228 -7.15 -5.63 26.35
N GLN A 229 -6.11 -4.96 26.86
CA GLN A 229 -5.88 -3.53 26.57
C GLN A 229 -5.68 -3.26 25.08
N ILE A 230 -4.93 -4.11 24.38
CA ILE A 230 -4.68 -4.01 22.94
C ILE A 230 -6.00 -4.12 22.16
N LEU A 231 -6.83 -5.12 22.49
CA LEU A 231 -8.12 -5.34 21.85
C LEU A 231 -9.11 -4.20 22.12
N GLU A 232 -9.14 -3.69 23.35
CA GLU A 232 -9.99 -2.57 23.73
C GLU A 232 -9.62 -1.28 22.98
N LYS A 233 -8.31 -0.99 22.86
CA LYS A 233 -7.83 0.12 22.04
C LYS A 233 -8.24 -0.07 20.58
N GLY A 234 -8.00 -1.25 20.03
CA GLY A 234 -8.31 -1.54 18.62
C GLY A 234 -9.80 -1.42 18.29
N LEU A 235 -10.69 -1.83 19.19
CA LEU A 235 -12.14 -1.67 19.02
C LEU A 235 -12.61 -0.23 19.19
N ASN A 236 -11.93 0.57 20.02
CA ASN A 236 -12.22 2.00 20.14
C ASN A 236 -11.86 2.74 18.83
N ASP A 237 -10.77 2.34 18.18
CA ASP A 237 -10.31 2.97 16.93
C ASP A 237 -11.10 2.46 15.71
N ASN A 238 -11.45 1.18 15.69
CA ASN A 238 -12.29 0.57 14.66
C ASN A 238 -13.26 -0.46 15.25
N PRO A 239 -14.53 -0.10 15.48
CA PRO A 239 -15.51 -0.97 16.12
C PRO A 239 -16.11 -2.04 15.19
N TYR A 240 -15.66 -2.15 13.93
CA TYR A 240 -16.25 -3.05 12.94
C TYR A 240 -15.49 -4.37 12.75
N SER A 241 -14.73 -4.80 13.77
CA SER A 241 -13.97 -6.06 13.71
C SER A 241 -14.55 -7.17 14.61
N ILE A 242 -15.23 -8.14 13.98
CA ILE A 242 -15.76 -9.33 14.67
C ILE A 242 -14.67 -10.12 15.40
N PRO A 243 -13.50 -10.43 14.80
CA PRO A 243 -12.44 -11.19 15.47
C PRO A 243 -11.95 -10.54 16.77
N LEU A 244 -11.89 -9.20 16.83
CA LEU A 244 -11.47 -8.49 18.04
C LEU A 244 -12.50 -8.63 19.17
N TYR A 245 -13.80 -8.56 18.88
CA TYR A 245 -14.84 -8.80 19.87
C TYR A 245 -14.82 -10.24 20.39
N GLU A 246 -14.67 -11.22 19.49
CA GLU A 246 -14.60 -12.63 19.85
C GLU A 246 -13.48 -12.90 20.85
N GLU A 247 -12.27 -12.43 20.54
CA GLU A 247 -11.11 -12.56 21.42
C GLU A 247 -11.28 -11.84 22.74
N LEU A 248 -11.74 -10.58 22.70
CA LEU A 248 -11.87 -9.76 23.90
C LEU A 248 -12.87 -10.37 24.88
N ILE A 249 -14.07 -10.72 24.41
CA ILE A 249 -15.11 -11.28 25.26
C ILE A 249 -14.66 -12.65 25.78
N ARG A 250 -13.91 -13.43 24.99
CA ARG A 250 -13.39 -14.74 25.42
C ARG A 250 -12.42 -14.59 26.58
N LEU A 251 -11.47 -13.66 26.47
CA LEU A 251 -10.52 -13.36 27.53
C LEU A 251 -11.22 -12.82 28.79
N LEU A 252 -12.23 -11.97 28.64
CA LEU A 252 -12.99 -11.42 29.76
C LEU A 252 -13.78 -12.52 30.49
N ILE A 253 -14.42 -13.44 29.77
CA ILE A 253 -15.12 -14.60 30.36
C ILE A 253 -14.13 -15.50 31.12
N GLN A 254 -12.98 -15.81 30.52
CA GLN A 254 -11.95 -16.64 31.15
C GLN A 254 -11.44 -16.03 32.46
N GLN A 255 -11.29 -14.70 32.51
CA GLN A 255 -10.87 -13.97 33.71
C GLN A 255 -12.03 -13.62 34.67
N LYS A 256 -13.23 -14.18 34.46
CA LYS A 256 -14.44 -13.92 35.25
C LYS A 256 -14.85 -12.45 35.32
N ARG A 257 -14.47 -11.63 34.33
CA ARG A 257 -14.84 -10.20 34.21
C ARG A 257 -16.19 -10.06 33.49
N ILE A 258 -17.24 -10.66 34.06
CA ILE A 258 -18.53 -10.87 33.39
C ILE A 258 -19.24 -9.56 33.02
N ILE A 259 -19.18 -8.55 33.88
CA ILE A 259 -19.79 -7.24 33.62
C ILE A 259 -19.19 -6.61 32.35
N LYS A 260 -17.86 -6.60 32.23
CA LYS A 260 -17.17 -6.06 31.07
C LYS A 260 -17.41 -6.90 29.81
N ALA A 261 -17.49 -8.22 29.96
CA ALA A 261 -17.84 -9.13 28.86
C ALA A 261 -19.24 -8.83 28.30
N ARG A 262 -20.24 -8.58 29.17
CA ARG A 262 -21.60 -8.18 28.76
C ARG A 262 -21.62 -6.83 28.06
N TYR A 263 -20.84 -5.86 28.55
CA TYR A 263 -20.69 -4.55 27.90
C TYR A 263 -20.23 -4.71 26.45
N TYR A 264 -19.11 -5.39 26.20
CA TYR A 264 -18.61 -5.57 24.84
C TYR A 264 -19.49 -6.47 23.97
N MET A 265 -20.27 -7.39 24.56
CA MET A 265 -21.29 -8.13 23.81
C MET A 265 -22.44 -7.24 23.35
N GLN A 266 -22.85 -6.25 24.16
CA GLN A 266 -23.86 -5.25 23.76
C GLN A 266 -23.31 -4.33 22.67
N GLU A 267 -22.07 -3.86 22.80
CA GLU A 267 -21.39 -3.08 21.76
C GLU A 267 -21.32 -3.87 20.44
N ALA A 268 -20.93 -5.15 20.47
CA ALA A 268 -20.95 -6.00 19.29
C ALA A 268 -22.35 -6.08 18.64
N LYS A 269 -23.42 -6.24 19.44
CA LYS A 269 -24.80 -6.23 18.93
C LYS A 269 -25.25 -4.88 18.38
N HIS A 270 -24.66 -3.79 18.86
CA HIS A 270 -24.92 -2.45 18.31
C HIS A 270 -24.31 -2.29 16.92
N HIS A 271 -23.08 -2.79 16.72
CA HIS A 271 -22.36 -2.66 15.45
C HIS A 271 -22.71 -3.73 14.41
N PHE A 272 -23.16 -4.92 14.83
CA PHE A 272 -23.47 -6.03 13.92
C PHE A 272 -24.93 -6.49 14.06
N SER A 273 -25.63 -6.51 12.93
CA SER A 273 -27.01 -7.03 12.86
C SER A 273 -27.07 -8.55 13.04
N VAL A 274 -26.02 -9.27 12.65
CA VAL A 274 -25.89 -10.72 12.80
C VAL A 274 -24.57 -11.02 13.50
N LEU A 275 -24.67 -11.63 14.67
CA LEU A 275 -23.50 -12.12 15.40
C LEU A 275 -22.94 -13.37 14.74
N SER A 276 -21.61 -13.52 14.77
CA SER A 276 -20.94 -14.77 14.39
C SER A 276 -21.39 -15.93 15.29
N PRO A 277 -21.24 -17.19 14.84
CA PRO A 277 -21.61 -18.36 15.65
C PRO A 277 -20.92 -18.38 17.03
N LEU A 278 -19.65 -17.93 17.09
CA LEU A 278 -18.90 -17.88 18.34
C LEU A 278 -19.46 -16.82 19.29
N LEU A 279 -19.77 -15.62 18.81
CA LEU A 279 -20.40 -14.58 19.62
C LEU A 279 -21.79 -14.99 20.11
N GLN A 280 -22.60 -15.67 19.28
CA GLN A 280 -23.91 -16.20 19.71
C GLN A 280 -23.78 -17.20 20.86
N LEU A 281 -22.82 -18.12 20.78
CA LEU A 281 -22.55 -19.10 21.83
C LEU A 281 -22.13 -18.40 23.14
N MET A 282 -21.26 -17.40 23.04
CA MET A 282 -20.77 -16.64 24.18
C MET A 282 -21.87 -15.78 24.81
N ASP A 283 -22.77 -15.20 24.01
CA ASP A 283 -23.92 -14.43 24.48
C ASP A 283 -24.88 -15.32 25.28
N ALA A 284 -25.22 -16.50 24.74
CA ALA A 284 -26.04 -17.48 25.44
C ALA A 284 -25.39 -17.92 26.76
N ARG A 285 -24.06 -18.07 26.80
CA ARG A 285 -23.31 -18.37 28.04
C ARG A 285 -23.36 -17.22 29.03
N LEU A 286 -23.15 -15.98 28.59
CA LEU A 286 -23.17 -14.78 29.45
C LEU A 286 -24.55 -14.54 30.07
N ASN A 287 -25.63 -14.94 29.40
CA ASN A 287 -27.00 -14.85 29.94
C ASN A 287 -27.29 -15.88 31.05
N ARG A 288 -26.48 -16.93 31.17
CA ARG A 288 -26.61 -17.98 32.19
C ARG A 288 -25.69 -17.79 33.41
N MET A 289 -24.69 -16.91 33.29
CA MET A 289 -23.70 -16.60 34.34
C MET A 289 -24.16 -15.44 35.22
#